data_AF-A0A1M3G3U5-F1
#
_entry.id   AF-A0A1M3G3U5-F1
#
_cell.length_a   1.000
_cell.length_b   1.000
_cell.length_c   1.000
_cell.angle_alpha   90.00
_cell.angle_beta   90.00
_cell.angle_gamma   90.00
#
_symmetry.space_group_name_H-M   'P 1'
#
loop_
_entity.id
_entity.type
_entity.pdbx_description
1 polymer ?
#
loop_
_entity_poly.entity_id
_entity_poly.type
_entity_poly.pdbx_seq_one_letter_code
_entity_poly.pdbx_strand_id
1 'polypeptide(L)'
;MENDFTVDKVSWHTKKVRNYDFDNNVILRYFETAIRFFQDNGLTTKVIVKDFRNINDDTCIKASDLTQEGILLVKKAYGRWADYVVDKNMPGDTFILERALKKIRSK
;
A
#
# COMPACT_ATOMS: atom_id res chain seq x y z
N MET A 1 9.78 -15.73 -18.71
CA MET A 1 9.78 -14.69 -17.66
C MET A 1 8.38 -14.66 -17.10
N GLU A 2 8.16 -15.16 -15.89
CA GLU A 2 6.88 -15.00 -15.22
C GLU A 2 6.68 -13.50 -14.97
N ASN A 3 5.55 -12.95 -15.44
CA ASN A 3 5.18 -11.57 -15.20
C ASN A 3 4.87 -11.42 -13.72
N ASP A 4 5.78 -10.81 -12.96
CA ASP A 4 5.56 -10.49 -11.55
C ASP A 4 4.34 -9.56 -11.41
N PHE A 5 3.37 -10.01 -10.63
CA PHE A 5 2.08 -9.33 -10.49
C PHE A 5 2.24 -8.03 -9.71
N THR A 6 1.80 -6.91 -10.29
CA THR A 6 1.74 -5.63 -9.58
C THR A 6 0.50 -5.60 -8.71
N VAL A 7 0.69 -5.54 -7.39
CA VAL A 7 -0.40 -5.44 -6.40
C VAL A 7 -1.02 -4.05 -6.46
N ASP A 8 -0.19 -3.02 -6.50
CA ASP A 8 -0.63 -1.63 -6.57
C ASP A 8 0.45 -0.73 -7.20
N LYS A 9 0.04 0.35 -7.88
CA LYS A 9 0.95 1.34 -8.48
C LYS A 9 0.40 2.76 -8.33
N VAL A 10 1.26 3.71 -7.93
CA VAL A 10 0.87 5.12 -7.71
C VAL A 10 0.12 5.70 -8.91
N SER A 11 0.65 5.50 -10.12
CA SER A 11 0.04 6.02 -11.35
C SER A 11 -1.39 5.52 -11.61
N TRP A 12 -1.80 4.37 -11.05
CA TRP A 12 -3.17 3.88 -11.20
C TRP A 12 -4.18 4.77 -10.47
N HIS A 13 -3.73 5.48 -9.44
CA HIS A 13 -4.57 6.35 -8.63
C HIS A 13 -4.38 7.83 -8.99
N THR A 14 -3.14 8.28 -9.21
CA THR A 14 -2.86 9.70 -9.55
C THR A 14 -3.37 10.08 -10.94
N LYS A 15 -3.44 9.13 -11.87
CA LYS A 15 -3.95 9.34 -13.24
C LYS A 15 -5.41 8.92 -13.42
N LYS A 16 -6.09 8.48 -12.35
CA LYS A 16 -7.50 8.13 -12.40
C LYS A 16 -8.33 9.38 -12.70
N VAL A 17 -9.09 9.33 -13.80
CA VAL A 17 -10.01 10.41 -14.18
C VAL A 17 -11.11 10.51 -13.13
N ARG A 18 -11.35 11.71 -12.62
CA ARG A 18 -12.36 12.03 -11.61
C ARG A 18 -13.19 13.22 -12.08
N ASN A 19 -14.43 13.29 -11.62
CA ASN A 19 -15.35 14.42 -11.85
C ASN A 19 -15.24 15.51 -10.76
N TYR A 20 -14.18 15.48 -9.95
CA TYR A 20 -13.89 16.42 -8.87
C TYR A 20 -12.37 16.61 -8.74
N ASP A 21 -11.96 17.75 -8.18
CA ASP A 21 -10.55 18.02 -7.89
C ASP A 21 -10.06 17.11 -6.76
N PHE A 22 -8.96 16.43 -7.00
CA PHE A 22 -8.38 15.47 -6.06
C PHE A 22 -6.90 15.76 -5.85
N ASP A 23 -6.50 15.90 -4.59
CA ASP A 23 -5.11 16.12 -4.22
C ASP A 23 -4.31 14.81 -4.30
N ASN A 24 -3.46 14.70 -5.32
CA ASN A 24 -2.59 13.53 -5.50
C ASN A 24 -1.60 13.31 -4.34
N ASN A 25 -1.33 14.29 -3.48
CA ASN A 25 -0.54 14.09 -2.27
C ASN A 25 -1.18 13.09 -1.30
N VAL A 26 -2.50 12.90 -1.36
CA VAL A 26 -3.18 11.84 -0.60
C VAL A 26 -2.67 10.47 -1.01
N ILE A 27 -2.51 10.22 -2.32
CA ILE A 27 -2.00 8.95 -2.84
C ILE A 27 -0.53 8.75 -2.48
N LEU A 28 0.30 9.78 -2.61
CA LEU A 28 1.72 9.68 -2.25
C LEU A 28 1.90 9.31 -0.77
N ARG A 29 1.14 9.94 0.13
CA ARG A 29 1.17 9.63 1.57
C ARG A 29 0.55 8.26 1.90
N TYR A 30 -0.46 7.85 1.14
CA TYR A 30 -1.03 6.50 1.23
C TYR A 30 0.03 5.44 0.90
N PHE A 31 0.77 5.60 -0.21
CA PHE A 31 1.86 4.67 -0.58
C PHE A 31 3.01 4.71 0.42
N GLU A 32 3.39 5.89 0.92
CA GLU A 32 4.36 6.00 2.01
C GLU A 32 3.93 5.15 3.20
N THR A 33 2.70 5.34 3.66
CA THR A 33 2.16 4.64 4.82
C THR A 33 2.09 3.13 4.59
N ALA A 34 1.63 2.69 3.42
CA ALA A 34 1.57 1.29 3.03
C ALA A 34 2.95 0.62 3.06
N ILE A 35 3.91 1.20 2.34
CA ILE A 35 5.26 0.63 2.18
C ILE A 35 5.98 0.63 3.52
N ARG A 36 5.91 1.73 4.27
CA ARG A 36 6.46 1.82 5.62
C ARG A 36 5.85 0.76 6.53
N PHE A 37 4.53 0.65 6.56
CA PHE A 37 3.83 -0.36 7.37
C PHE A 37 4.29 -1.78 7.03
N PHE A 38 4.42 -2.12 5.74
CA PHE A 38 4.89 -3.44 5.34
C PHE A 38 6.35 -3.69 5.72
N GLN A 39 7.25 -2.73 5.47
CA GLN A 39 8.67 -2.87 5.81
C GLN A 39 8.89 -2.98 7.33
N ASP A 40 8.27 -2.09 8.11
CA ASP A 40 8.43 -2.02 9.57
C ASP A 40 7.88 -3.27 10.27
N ASN A 41 6.91 -3.95 9.65
CA ASN A 41 6.34 -5.18 10.18
C ASN A 41 6.98 -6.46 9.61
N GLY A 42 8.04 -6.38 8.80
CA GLY A 42 8.69 -7.56 8.20
C GLY A 42 7.82 -8.28 7.17
N LEU A 43 6.90 -7.56 6.52
CA LEU A 43 5.98 -8.08 5.51
C LEU A 43 6.54 -8.02 4.09
N THR A 44 7.76 -7.49 3.92
CA THR A 44 8.46 -7.41 2.63
C THR A 44 9.68 -8.33 2.59
N THR A 45 10.02 -8.81 1.38
CA THR A 45 11.22 -9.64 1.13
C THR A 45 12.48 -8.80 0.92
N LYS A 46 12.30 -7.50 0.64
CA LYS A 46 13.34 -6.51 0.42
C LYS A 46 12.83 -5.12 0.80
N VAL A 47 13.71 -4.12 0.78
CA VAL A 47 13.33 -2.71 0.88
C VAL A 47 12.76 -2.27 -0.47
N ILE A 48 11.48 -1.86 -0.49
CA ILE A 48 10.78 -1.31 -1.66
C ILE A 48 11.18 0.14 -1.85
N VAL A 49 11.13 0.94 -0.78
CA VAL A 49 11.52 2.36 -0.78
C VAL A 49 12.37 2.64 0.47
N LYS A 50 13.59 3.15 0.23
CA LYS A 50 14.51 3.55 1.31
C LYS A 50 14.29 5.01 1.73
N ASP A 51 14.02 5.89 0.78
CA ASP A 51 13.74 7.31 1.01
C ASP A 51 12.35 7.63 0.47
N PHE A 52 11.39 7.85 1.37
CA PHE A 52 10.00 8.08 1.04
C PHE A 52 9.75 9.37 0.25
N ARG A 53 10.72 10.29 0.23
CA ARG A 53 10.68 11.48 -0.65
C ARG A 53 10.76 11.12 -2.13
N ASN A 54 11.21 9.91 -2.46
CA ASN A 54 11.34 9.41 -3.83
C ASN A 54 10.08 8.71 -4.35
N ILE A 55 8.99 8.62 -3.55
CA ILE A 55 7.72 8.08 -4.03
C ILE A 55 7.20 8.97 -5.17
N ASN A 56 6.87 8.33 -6.28
CA ASN A 56 6.42 8.96 -7.50
C ASN A 56 5.48 8.02 -8.27
N ASP A 57 4.99 8.44 -9.43
CA ASP A 57 4.05 7.69 -10.27
C ASP A 57 4.52 6.27 -10.64
N ASP A 58 5.84 6.02 -10.70
CA ASP A 58 6.40 4.70 -11.02
C ASP A 58 6.55 3.78 -9.81
N THR A 59 6.37 4.30 -8.60
CA THR A 59 6.38 3.49 -7.38
C THR A 59 5.24 2.47 -7.43
N CYS A 60 5.59 1.21 -7.20
CA CYS A 60 4.67 0.09 -7.17
C CYS A 60 5.04 -0.89 -6.06
N ILE A 61 4.03 -1.65 -5.64
CA ILE A 61 4.18 -2.80 -4.75
C ILE A 61 3.90 -4.02 -5.61
N LYS A 62 4.87 -4.93 -5.71
CA LYS A 62 4.73 -6.19 -6.45
C LYS A 62 4.51 -7.35 -5.51
N ALA A 63 3.93 -8.42 -6.04
CA ALA A 63 3.72 -9.65 -5.28
C ALA A 63 5.07 -10.23 -4.78
N SER A 64 6.12 -10.17 -5.60
CA SER A 64 7.46 -10.61 -5.21
C SER A 64 8.12 -9.77 -4.11
N ASP A 65 7.66 -8.53 -3.90
CA ASP A 65 8.16 -7.66 -2.84
C ASP A 65 7.66 -8.07 -1.45
N LEU A 66 6.65 -8.94 -1.39
CA LEU A 66 5.92 -9.29 -0.16
C LEU A 66 6.27 -10.70 0.32
N THR A 67 6.34 -10.88 1.64
CA THR A 67 6.41 -12.21 2.24
C THR A 67 5.05 -12.91 2.11
N GLN A 68 4.99 -14.21 2.42
CA GLN A 68 3.70 -14.93 2.48
C GLN A 68 2.69 -14.27 3.43
N GLU A 69 3.17 -13.75 4.57
CA GLU A 69 2.35 -12.98 5.52
C GLU A 69 1.87 -11.66 4.91
N GLY A 70 2.76 -10.93 4.21
CA GLY A 70 2.41 -9.71 3.49
C GLY A 70 1.34 -9.93 2.43
N ILE A 71 1.46 -11.00 1.63
CA ILE A 71 0.44 -11.41 0.64
C ILE A 71 -0.89 -11.71 1.33
N LEU A 72 -0.88 -12.39 2.48
CA LEU A 72 -2.10 -12.69 3.23
C LEU A 72 -2.77 -11.42 3.77
N LEU A 73 -1.99 -10.45 4.25
CA LEU A 73 -2.51 -9.15 4.68
C LEU A 73 -3.13 -8.39 3.52
N VAL A 74 -2.46 -8.36 2.36
CA VAL A 74 -2.97 -7.74 1.14
C VAL A 74 -4.34 -8.31 0.76
N LYS A 75 -4.44 -9.65 0.68
CA LYS A 75 -5.69 -10.35 0.37
C LYS A 75 -6.82 -10.05 1.36
N LYS A 76 -6.50 -9.88 2.65
CA LYS A 76 -7.52 -9.72 3.70
C LYS A 76 -7.95 -8.27 3.93
N ALA A 77 -7.07 -7.30 3.70
CA ALA A 77 -7.31 -5.96 4.21
C ALA A 77 -6.80 -4.78 3.38
N TYR A 78 -5.85 -4.97 2.46
CA TYR A 78 -5.22 -3.82 1.81
C TYR A 78 -6.18 -3.02 0.93
N GLY A 79 -6.97 -3.68 0.07
CA GLY A 79 -7.94 -2.97 -0.79
C GLY A 79 -8.95 -2.14 0.00
N ARG A 80 -9.61 -2.74 1.00
CA ARG A 80 -10.55 -2.01 1.88
C ARG A 80 -9.91 -0.88 2.68
N TRP A 81 -8.63 -1.01 3.02
CA TRP A 81 -7.88 0.04 3.71
C TRP A 81 -7.56 1.19 2.77
N ALA A 82 -7.10 0.89 1.55
CA ALA A 82 -6.84 1.86 0.50
C ALA A 82 -8.08 2.70 0.19
N ASP A 83 -9.22 2.05 -0.04
CA ASP A 83 -10.50 2.74 -0.27
C ASP A 83 -10.85 3.65 0.93
N TYR A 84 -10.74 3.15 2.15
CA TYR A 84 -11.04 3.90 3.37
C TYR A 84 -10.19 5.17 3.51
N VAL A 85 -8.86 5.07 3.37
CA VAL A 85 -7.97 6.22 3.59
C VAL A 85 -8.08 7.25 2.48
N VAL A 86 -8.38 6.83 1.25
CA VAL A 86 -8.64 7.75 0.13
C VAL A 86 -9.98 8.46 0.32
N ASP A 87 -11.05 7.72 0.60
CA ASP A 87 -12.40 8.29 0.77
C ASP A 87 -12.52 9.21 1.99
N LYS A 88 -11.77 8.93 3.06
CA LYS A 88 -11.76 9.74 4.28
C LYS A 88 -10.69 10.81 4.31
N ASN A 89 -9.82 10.88 3.29
CA ASN A 89 -8.64 11.74 3.28
C ASN A 89 -7.76 11.54 4.54
N MET A 90 -7.55 10.28 4.92
CA MET A 90 -6.78 9.86 6.10
C MET A 90 -5.59 8.96 5.71
N PRO A 91 -4.68 9.42 4.81
CA PRO A 91 -3.67 8.56 4.19
C PRO A 91 -2.65 7.93 5.15
N GLY A 92 -2.53 8.45 6.38
CA GLY A 92 -1.65 7.93 7.43
C GLY A 92 -2.32 6.98 8.44
N ASP A 93 -3.63 6.76 8.35
CA ASP A 93 -4.31 5.84 9.25
C ASP A 93 -3.94 4.40 8.93
N THR A 94 -3.54 3.62 9.94
CA THR A 94 -3.13 2.21 9.81
C THR A 94 -4.07 1.24 10.52
N PHE A 95 -5.17 1.72 11.12
CA PHE A 95 -6.00 0.94 12.03
C PHE A 95 -6.54 -0.35 11.40
N ILE A 96 -6.98 -0.27 10.14
CA ILE A 96 -7.52 -1.41 9.40
C ILE A 96 -6.42 -2.47 9.13
N LEU A 97 -5.20 -2.03 8.81
CA LEU A 97 -4.04 -2.89 8.58
C LEU A 97 -3.56 -3.54 9.88
N GLU A 98 -3.37 -2.75 10.94
CA GLU A 98 -2.95 -3.24 12.26
C GLU A 98 -3.92 -4.28 12.81
N ARG A 99 -5.23 -4.00 12.75
CA ARG A 99 -6.26 -4.93 13.22
C ARG A 99 -6.25 -6.23 12.41
N ALA A 100 -5.99 -6.16 11.10
CA ALA A 100 -5.91 -7.34 10.25
C ALA A 100 -4.64 -8.15 10.50
N LEU A 101 -3.49 -7.48 10.64
CA LEU A 101 -2.20 -8.09 10.93
C LEU A 101 -2.21 -8.80 12.28
N LYS A 102 -2.76 -8.15 13.32
CA LYS A 102 -2.95 -8.78 14.64
C LYS A 102 -3.75 -10.08 14.53
N LYS A 103 -4.85 -10.08 13.78
CA LYS A 103 -5.66 -11.30 13.54
C LYS A 103 -4.93 -12.39 12.74
N ILE A 104 -3.99 -12.02 11.88
CA ILE A 104 -3.16 -12.97 11.15
C ILE A 104 -2.14 -13.62 12.10
N ARG A 105 -1.49 -12.82 12.95
CA ARG A 105 -0.43 -13.26 13.88
C ARG A 105 -0.92 -13.93 15.16
N SER A 106 -2.17 -13.70 15.55
CA SER A 106 -2.78 -14.37 16.71
C SER A 106 -3.42 -15.72 16.37
N LYS A 107 -3.19 -16.25 15.17
CA LYS A 107 -3.59 -17.59 14.73
C LYS A 107 -2.36 -18.46 14.61
#